data_AF-A0A8B6C8D5-F1
#
_entry.id   AF-A0A8B6C8D5-F1
#
_cell.length_a   1.000
_cell.length_b   1.000
_cell.length_c   1.000
_cell.angle_alpha   90.00
_cell.angle_beta   90.00
_cell.angle_gamma   90.00
#
_symmetry.space_group_name_H-M   'P 1'
#
loop_
_entity.id
_entity.type
_entity.pdbx_description
1 polymer ?
#
loop_
_entity_poly.entity_id
_entity_poly.type
_entity_poly.pdbx_seq_one_letter_code
_entity_poly.pdbx_strand_id
1 'polypeptide(L)'
;MATITTGIYRHLKDRTRSIGDKLKLTKLVWKSHRIFLQNKEQVLIDFLTGLIFNKKRFKVSEEDVCNIWRTLCQLFQSTLSGKSSKIIIIKPSICQVINDNIHQPCDYHHYVVECCLNLLQSPSLSHVYNKYEQLSTLLCNILKLAMRSDSLDDIDESQWKLLKIVLPKYLQVQRSHPNQKLVFQNTTDKLLIQTLLLWNRTRKTSYEDIGDEALKVIKTAIFNKDHVSSYSVFLQSIKSDNADTTQPPKYIENFFTAVSSGLSNKTSQTGVPLERLRTAIQIYIYMENKIKKTSNNP
;
A
#
# COMPACT_ATOMS: atom_id res chain seq x y z
N MET A 1 15.48 32.31 30.73
CA MET A 1 15.21 31.18 29.81
C MET A 1 13.87 31.33 29.05
N ALA A 2 13.53 32.53 28.52
CA ALA A 2 12.20 32.83 27.97
C ALA A 2 12.16 33.02 26.42
N THR A 3 13.28 32.87 25.72
CA THR A 3 13.40 33.21 24.28
C THR A 3 13.19 32.03 23.32
N ILE A 4 13.16 30.78 23.79
CA ILE A 4 13.06 29.58 22.93
C ILE A 4 11.60 29.30 22.52
N THR A 5 10.61 29.80 23.25
CA THR A 5 9.19 29.53 23.01
C THR A 5 8.57 30.43 21.94
N THR A 6 9.08 31.65 21.76
CA THR A 6 8.62 32.57 20.71
C THR A 6 9.35 32.31 19.39
N GLY A 7 8.61 32.05 18.31
CA GLY A 7 9.19 31.96 16.96
C GLY A 7 9.67 30.57 16.53
N ILE A 8 9.22 29.48 17.17
CA ILE A 8 9.53 28.10 16.74
C ILE A 8 9.20 27.88 15.26
N TYR A 9 8.03 28.35 14.81
CA TYR A 9 7.66 28.33 13.39
C TYR A 9 8.68 29.03 12.49
N ARG A 10 9.18 30.20 12.94
CA ARG A 10 10.19 30.97 12.21
C ARG A 10 11.49 30.18 12.14
N HIS A 11 11.92 29.58 13.24
CA HIS A 11 13.14 28.76 13.30
C HIS A 11 13.06 27.48 12.46
N LEU A 12 11.91 26.81 12.39
CA LEU A 12 11.71 25.64 11.53
C LEU A 12 11.70 26.03 10.04
N LYS A 13 11.07 27.16 9.70
CA LYS A 13 10.97 27.66 8.32
C LYS A 13 12.20 28.42 7.82
N ASP A 14 13.11 28.80 8.71
CA ASP A 14 14.31 29.56 8.38
C ASP A 14 15.19 28.77 7.40
N ARG A 15 15.43 29.34 6.21
CA ARG A 15 16.24 28.67 5.17
C ARG A 15 17.74 28.72 5.45
N THR A 16 18.19 29.63 6.31
CA THR A 16 19.62 29.79 6.65
C THR A 16 20.10 28.71 7.62
N ARG A 17 19.18 28.13 8.39
CA ARG A 17 19.47 27.11 9.39
C ARG A 17 19.67 25.74 8.76
N SER A 18 20.70 25.03 9.22
CA SER A 18 21.01 23.66 8.81
C SER A 18 19.83 22.71 9.08
N ILE A 19 19.69 21.64 8.27
CA ILE A 19 18.67 20.62 8.51
C ILE A 19 18.91 19.94 9.86
N GLY A 20 20.17 19.61 10.19
CA GLY A 20 20.55 19.02 11.47
C GLY A 20 20.04 19.82 12.68
N ASP A 21 20.18 21.15 12.68
CA ASP A 21 19.69 21.98 13.79
C ASP A 21 18.16 22.06 13.84
N LYS A 22 17.49 22.01 12.69
CA LYS A 22 16.02 21.93 12.63
C LYS A 22 15.52 20.59 13.19
N LEU A 23 16.23 19.49 12.93
CA LEU A 23 15.91 18.18 13.50
C LEU A 23 16.13 18.17 15.01
N LYS A 24 17.22 18.75 15.52
CA LYS A 24 17.46 18.90 16.97
C LYS A 24 16.34 19.72 17.63
N LEU A 25 15.96 20.86 17.02
CA LEU A 25 14.85 21.68 17.49
C LEU A 25 13.54 20.89 17.50
N THR A 26 13.25 20.15 16.42
CA THR A 26 12.04 19.32 16.31
C THR A 26 11.96 18.30 17.44
N LYS A 27 13.05 17.58 17.73
CA LYS A 27 13.10 16.59 18.83
C LYS A 27 12.92 17.24 20.21
N LEU A 28 13.51 18.42 20.41
CA LEU A 28 13.38 19.19 21.65
C LEU A 28 11.93 19.66 21.86
N VAL A 29 11.31 20.22 20.82
CA VAL A 29 9.91 20.68 20.87
C VAL A 29 8.98 19.50 21.12
N TRP A 30 9.16 18.38 20.41
CA TRP A 30 8.34 17.19 20.57
C TRP A 30 8.29 16.70 22.03
N LYS A 31 9.46 16.52 22.66
CA LYS A 31 9.57 16.02 24.03
C LYS A 31 9.14 17.03 25.10
N SER A 32 9.26 18.32 24.82
CA SER A 32 8.97 19.35 25.82
C SER A 32 7.48 19.57 26.03
N HIS A 33 7.05 19.51 27.29
CA HIS A 33 5.68 19.87 27.70
C HIS A 33 5.55 21.36 27.98
N ARG A 34 6.67 22.04 28.25
CA ARG A 34 6.73 23.48 28.55
C ARG A 34 6.70 24.35 27.30
N ILE A 35 6.91 23.74 26.13
CA ILE A 35 6.83 24.44 24.85
C ILE A 35 5.39 24.36 24.35
N PHE A 36 4.70 25.50 24.40
CA PHE A 36 3.36 25.60 23.87
C PHE A 36 3.41 25.84 22.36
N LEU A 37 2.90 24.87 21.60
CA LEU A 37 2.70 24.95 20.17
C LEU A 37 1.33 24.37 19.86
N GLN A 38 0.44 25.17 19.29
CA GLN A 38 -0.89 24.69 18.90
C GLN A 38 -0.74 23.56 17.87
N ASN A 39 -1.40 22.43 18.10
CA ASN A 39 -1.27 21.20 17.29
C ASN A 39 0.20 20.78 17.07
N LYS A 40 0.99 20.82 18.16
CA LYS A 40 2.43 20.56 18.18
C LYS A 40 2.82 19.36 17.32
N GLU A 41 2.17 18.23 17.52
CA GLU A 41 2.51 16.96 16.87
C GLU A 41 2.30 17.05 15.36
N GLN A 42 1.15 17.58 14.94
CA GLN A 42 0.82 17.81 13.53
C GLN A 42 1.86 18.73 12.87
N VAL A 43 2.18 19.86 13.50
CA VAL A 43 3.10 20.86 12.94
C VAL A 43 4.48 20.25 12.67
N LEU A 44 4.98 19.46 13.61
CA LEU A 44 6.30 18.84 13.50
C LEU A 44 6.31 17.73 12.44
N ILE A 45 5.28 16.90 12.38
CA ILE A 45 5.17 15.83 11.37
C ILE A 45 5.01 16.44 9.97
N ASP A 46 4.13 17.43 9.81
CA ASP A 46 3.93 18.13 8.54
C ASP A 46 5.21 18.84 8.07
N PHE A 47 5.97 19.42 9.01
CA PHE A 47 7.25 20.04 8.71
C PHE A 47 8.27 19.02 8.16
N LEU A 48 8.47 17.90 8.86
CA LEU A 48 9.39 16.85 8.43
C LEU A 48 8.95 16.24 7.08
N THR A 49 7.66 15.95 6.94
CA THR A 49 7.08 15.48 5.67
C THR A 49 7.32 16.47 4.54
N GLY A 50 7.17 17.78 4.81
CA GLY A 50 7.42 18.84 3.84
C GLY A 50 8.87 18.95 3.37
N LEU A 51 9.84 18.62 4.24
CA LEU A 51 11.25 18.53 3.85
C LEU A 51 11.49 17.39 2.85
N ILE A 52 10.89 16.21 3.09
CA ILE A 52 11.01 15.06 2.18
C ILE A 52 10.24 15.31 0.87
N PHE A 53 9.06 15.91 0.95
CA PHE A 53 8.25 16.19 -0.24
C PHE A 53 8.91 17.24 -1.15
N ASN A 54 9.64 18.21 -0.57
CA ASN A 54 10.27 19.29 -1.31
C ASN A 54 11.80 19.29 -1.17
N LYS A 55 12.45 18.10 -1.24
CA LYS A 55 13.91 17.93 -1.10
C LYS A 55 14.70 19.00 -1.85
N LYS A 56 14.38 19.22 -3.14
CA LYS A 56 15.04 20.22 -4.00
C LYS A 56 14.90 21.65 -3.49
N ARG A 57 13.70 22.04 -3.05
CA ARG A 57 13.41 23.40 -2.55
C ARG A 57 14.17 23.72 -1.27
N PHE A 58 14.34 22.71 -0.41
CA PHE A 58 15.00 22.86 0.89
C PHE A 58 16.48 22.47 0.87
N LYS A 59 17.04 22.13 -0.30
CA LYS A 59 18.43 21.67 -0.48
C LYS A 59 18.79 20.52 0.49
N VAL A 60 17.87 19.57 0.64
CA VAL A 60 18.03 18.41 1.54
C VAL A 60 18.96 17.40 0.87
N SER A 61 20.08 17.06 1.52
CA SER A 61 21.00 16.01 1.05
C SER A 61 20.45 14.61 1.34
N GLU A 62 21.00 13.55 0.73
CA GLU A 62 20.56 12.18 1.04
C GLU A 62 20.83 11.78 2.51
N GLU A 63 21.92 12.26 3.10
CA GLU A 63 22.19 12.08 4.53
C GLU A 63 21.10 12.77 5.39
N ASP A 64 20.71 13.98 5.00
CA ASP A 64 19.60 14.68 5.65
C ASP A 64 18.30 13.88 5.53
N VAL A 65 18.00 13.29 4.37
CA VAL A 65 16.80 12.45 4.17
C VAL A 65 16.79 11.27 5.14
N CYS A 66 17.92 10.58 5.31
CA CYS A 66 18.05 9.50 6.28
C CYS A 66 17.77 10.01 7.72
N ASN A 67 18.35 11.15 8.09
CA ASN A 67 18.15 11.78 9.39
C ASN A 67 16.70 12.25 9.63
N ILE A 68 16.02 12.73 8.59
CA ILE A 68 14.61 13.12 8.64
C ILE A 68 13.73 11.89 8.87
N TRP A 69 13.93 10.81 8.11
CA TRP A 69 13.18 9.56 8.28
C TRP A 69 13.39 8.93 9.65
N ARG A 70 14.65 8.86 10.12
CA ARG A 70 14.96 8.42 11.49
C ARG A 70 14.24 9.26 12.53
N THR A 71 14.15 10.57 12.31
CA THR A 71 13.43 11.47 13.24
C THR A 71 11.93 11.21 13.20
N LEU A 72 11.30 11.10 12.02
CA LEU A 72 9.88 10.74 11.89
C LEU A 72 9.57 9.41 12.60
N CYS A 73 10.41 8.40 12.42
CA CYS A 73 10.26 7.09 13.05
C CYS A 73 10.21 7.22 14.58
N GLN A 74 11.14 7.99 15.16
CA GLN A 74 11.17 8.26 16.61
C GLN A 74 9.90 8.98 17.09
N LEU A 75 9.35 9.91 16.28
CA LEU A 75 8.11 10.61 16.63
C LEU A 75 6.93 9.63 16.64
N PHE A 76 6.74 8.86 15.56
CA PHE A 76 5.64 7.90 15.47
C PHE A 76 5.71 6.81 16.55
N GLN A 77 6.89 6.24 16.80
CA GLN A 77 7.08 5.26 17.86
C GLN A 77 6.70 5.83 19.24
N SER A 78 7.02 7.10 19.51
CA SER A 78 6.64 7.73 20.77
C SER A 78 5.11 7.93 20.92
N THR A 79 4.38 8.06 19.80
CA THR A 79 2.90 8.11 19.84
C THR A 79 2.27 6.77 20.21
N LEU A 80 2.89 5.65 19.81
CA LEU A 80 2.43 4.31 20.17
C LEU A 80 2.55 4.01 21.66
N SER A 81 3.60 4.52 22.32
CA SER A 81 3.85 4.32 23.75
C SER A 81 2.87 5.04 24.70
N GLY A 82 1.71 5.50 24.20
CA GLY A 82 0.62 6.03 25.03
C GLY A 82 0.79 7.49 25.46
N LYS A 83 1.77 8.22 24.93
CA LYS A 83 2.00 9.63 25.30
C LYS A 83 0.98 10.62 24.71
N SER A 84 0.14 10.17 23.77
CA SER A 84 -0.93 10.99 23.20
C SER A 84 -2.19 10.13 23.00
N SER A 85 -3.18 10.31 23.88
CA SER A 85 -4.53 9.75 23.70
C SER A 85 -5.36 10.53 22.66
N LYS A 86 -4.87 11.70 22.22
CA LYS A 86 -5.55 12.57 21.27
C LYS A 86 -5.25 12.15 19.83
N ILE A 87 -6.29 12.13 18.99
CA ILE A 87 -6.14 11.98 17.54
C ILE A 87 -5.27 13.13 17.01
N ILE A 88 -4.20 12.79 16.28
CA ILE A 88 -3.29 13.78 15.70
C ILE A 88 -3.66 13.93 14.23
N ILE A 89 -4.30 15.03 13.87
CA ILE A 89 -4.71 15.29 12.48
C ILE A 89 -3.47 15.59 11.66
N ILE A 90 -3.10 14.74 10.70
CA ILE A 90 -1.91 14.93 9.84
C ILE A 90 -2.34 15.08 8.40
N LYS A 91 -1.57 15.85 7.61
CA LYS A 91 -1.84 16.00 6.19
C LYS A 91 -1.66 14.68 5.44
N PRO A 92 -2.52 14.37 4.45
CA PRO A 92 -2.39 13.18 3.60
C PRO A 92 -1.06 13.05 2.85
N SER A 93 -0.26 14.13 2.75
CA SER A 93 1.07 14.12 2.13
C SER A 93 2.02 13.10 2.75
N ILE A 94 1.85 12.74 4.03
CA ILE A 94 2.67 11.69 4.64
C ILE A 94 2.47 10.34 3.96
N CYS A 95 1.23 10.00 3.57
CA CYS A 95 0.93 8.76 2.86
C CYS A 95 1.59 8.75 1.49
N GLN A 96 1.58 9.89 0.78
CA GLN A 96 2.25 10.00 -0.51
C GLN A 96 3.76 9.81 -0.36
N VAL A 97 4.39 10.50 0.59
CA VAL A 97 5.84 10.38 0.84
C VAL A 97 6.22 8.94 1.22
N ILE A 98 5.43 8.26 2.06
CA ILE A 98 5.66 6.85 2.37
C ILE A 98 5.49 5.98 1.12
N ASN A 99 4.39 6.12 0.39
CA ASN A 99 4.13 5.31 -0.82
C ASN A 99 5.24 5.46 -1.86
N ASP A 100 5.73 6.68 -2.08
CA ASP A 100 6.76 6.97 -3.07
C ASP A 100 8.12 6.36 -2.69
N ASN A 101 8.40 6.16 -1.40
CA ASN A 101 9.70 5.71 -0.90
C ASN A 101 9.72 4.25 -0.39
N ILE A 102 8.58 3.68 0.03
CA ILE A 102 8.53 2.37 0.73
C ILE A 102 9.01 1.21 -0.15
N HIS A 103 8.90 1.33 -1.46
CA HIS A 103 9.41 0.31 -2.38
C HIS A 103 10.69 0.78 -3.09
N GLN A 104 11.36 1.85 -2.66
CA GLN A 104 12.59 2.32 -3.32
C GLN A 104 13.81 1.78 -2.57
N PRO A 105 14.84 1.27 -3.28
CA PRO A 105 16.07 0.84 -2.63
C PRO A 105 16.83 2.09 -2.17
N CYS A 106 17.08 2.21 -0.86
CA CYS A 106 17.78 3.35 -0.27
C CYS A 106 18.34 3.00 1.12
N ASP A 107 19.36 3.73 1.57
CA ASP A 107 20.03 3.47 2.86
C ASP A 107 19.14 3.72 4.10
N TYR A 108 18.02 4.41 3.90
CA TYR A 108 17.04 4.72 4.93
C TYR A 108 15.75 3.89 4.82
N HIS A 109 15.76 2.85 3.98
CA HIS A 109 14.59 2.05 3.67
C HIS A 109 13.90 1.48 4.92
N HIS A 110 14.67 0.94 5.87
CA HIS A 110 14.14 0.40 7.12
C HIS A 110 13.37 1.47 7.92
N TYR A 111 13.83 2.72 7.94
CA TYR A 111 13.08 3.80 8.59
C TYR A 111 11.76 4.11 7.88
N VAL A 112 11.66 3.96 6.57
CA VAL A 112 10.40 4.16 5.81
C VAL A 112 9.39 3.08 6.16
N VAL A 113 9.84 1.82 6.16
CA VAL A 113 9.03 0.65 6.52
C VAL A 113 8.54 0.77 7.96
N GLU A 114 9.44 1.09 8.89
CA GLU A 114 9.15 1.27 10.31
C GLU A 114 8.23 2.48 10.56
N CYS A 115 8.38 3.58 9.80
CA CYS A 115 7.44 4.70 9.85
C CYS A 115 6.04 4.28 9.41
N CYS A 116 5.92 3.52 8.32
CA CYS A 116 4.64 3.01 7.83
C CYS A 116 3.98 2.10 8.87
N LEU A 117 4.77 1.19 9.46
CA LEU A 117 4.31 0.26 10.49
C LEU A 117 3.79 1.01 11.71
N ASN A 118 4.59 1.93 12.25
CA ASN A 118 4.22 2.71 13.43
C ASN A 118 2.97 3.58 13.19
N LEU A 119 2.85 4.16 11.99
CA LEU A 119 1.70 4.98 11.60
C LEU A 119 0.42 4.14 11.50
N LEU A 120 0.49 2.94 10.92
CA LEU A 120 -0.66 2.04 10.78
C LEU A 120 -1.08 1.41 12.11
N GLN A 121 -0.13 1.11 12.99
CA GLN A 121 -0.40 0.54 14.32
C GLN A 121 -0.96 1.58 15.29
N SER A 122 -0.68 2.87 15.09
CA SER A 122 -1.09 3.92 16.02
C SER A 122 -2.56 4.28 15.83
N PRO A 123 -3.44 4.11 16.84
CA PRO A 123 -4.84 4.49 16.74
C PRO A 123 -5.01 5.99 16.46
N SER A 124 -4.10 6.82 16.97
CA SER A 124 -4.11 8.27 16.78
C SER A 124 -3.73 8.73 15.37
N LEU A 125 -3.04 7.88 14.58
CA LEU A 125 -2.46 8.22 13.28
C LEU A 125 -3.04 7.42 12.12
N SER A 126 -3.50 6.18 12.36
CA SER A 126 -3.86 5.21 11.32
C SER A 126 -4.99 5.67 10.39
N HIS A 127 -5.78 6.68 10.80
CA HIS A 127 -6.86 7.29 10.01
C HIS A 127 -6.38 7.90 8.69
N VAL A 128 -5.09 8.24 8.56
CA VAL A 128 -4.55 8.81 7.32
C VAL A 128 -4.60 7.80 6.15
N TYR A 129 -4.60 6.50 6.43
CA TYR A 129 -4.74 5.43 5.43
C TYR A 129 -6.15 4.82 5.44
N ASN A 130 -7.19 5.65 5.29
CA ASN A 130 -8.57 5.16 5.17
C ASN A 130 -9.11 5.27 3.74
N LYS A 131 -8.42 6.00 2.84
CA LYS A 131 -8.82 6.13 1.43
C LYS A 131 -8.38 4.93 0.61
N TYR A 132 -9.28 4.43 -0.24
CA TYR A 132 -9.04 3.27 -1.08
C TYR A 132 -7.80 3.42 -1.96
N GLU A 133 -7.62 4.57 -2.61
CA GLU A 133 -6.52 4.83 -3.56
C GLU A 133 -5.16 4.81 -2.87
N GLN A 134 -5.09 5.36 -1.65
CA GLN A 134 -3.88 5.38 -0.85
C GLN A 134 -3.52 3.98 -0.35
N LEU A 135 -4.50 3.24 0.17
CA LEU A 135 -4.31 1.85 0.60
C LEU A 135 -3.96 0.93 -0.57
N SER A 136 -4.56 1.11 -1.74
CA SER A 136 -4.22 0.33 -2.91
C SER A 136 -2.78 0.57 -3.37
N THR A 137 -2.35 1.83 -3.37
CA THR A 137 -0.99 2.19 -3.76
C THR A 137 0.00 1.63 -2.75
N LEU A 138 -0.31 1.75 -1.45
CA LEU A 138 0.50 1.18 -0.37
C LEU A 138 0.63 -0.34 -0.51
N LEU A 139 -0.49 -1.06 -0.67
CA LEU A 139 -0.48 -2.52 -0.82
C LEU A 139 0.34 -2.95 -2.03
N CYS A 140 0.17 -2.28 -3.19
CA CYS A 140 0.97 -2.55 -4.38
C CYS A 140 2.48 -2.40 -4.09
N ASN A 141 2.86 -1.34 -3.37
CA ASN A 141 4.26 -1.05 -3.08
C ASN A 141 4.85 -2.00 -2.03
N ILE A 142 4.08 -2.44 -1.02
CA ILE A 142 4.52 -3.46 -0.06
C ILE A 142 4.66 -4.83 -0.75
N LEU A 143 3.74 -5.19 -1.64
CA LEU A 143 3.86 -6.43 -2.42
C LEU A 143 5.10 -6.40 -3.31
N LYS A 144 5.36 -5.28 -4.01
CA LYS A 144 6.59 -5.09 -4.80
C LYS A 144 7.83 -5.21 -3.93
N LEU A 145 7.80 -4.63 -2.72
CA LEU A 145 8.91 -4.71 -1.79
C LEU A 145 9.19 -6.17 -1.38
N ALA A 146 8.17 -6.90 -0.95
CA ALA A 146 8.31 -8.32 -0.60
C ALA A 146 8.84 -9.16 -1.76
N MET A 147 8.49 -8.81 -3.01
CA MET A 147 8.94 -9.53 -4.20
C MET A 147 10.35 -9.18 -4.67
N ARG A 148 11.05 -8.25 -4.00
CA ARG A 148 12.47 -7.96 -4.30
C ARG A 148 13.44 -8.98 -3.73
N SER A 149 13.07 -9.59 -2.61
CA SER A 149 13.89 -10.59 -1.95
C SER A 149 13.92 -11.88 -2.77
N ASP A 150 15.09 -12.48 -2.96
CA ASP A 150 15.26 -13.72 -3.72
C ASP A 150 14.74 -14.94 -2.95
N SER A 151 14.90 -14.96 -1.62
CA SER A 151 14.25 -15.90 -0.71
C SER A 151 13.14 -15.24 0.11
N LEU A 152 12.23 -16.05 0.66
CA LEU A 152 11.29 -15.58 1.69
C LEU A 152 11.99 -15.28 3.02
N ASP A 153 13.12 -15.94 3.29
CA ASP A 153 13.91 -15.73 4.51
C ASP A 153 14.61 -14.36 4.52
N ASP A 154 14.80 -13.75 3.34
CA ASP A 154 15.39 -12.41 3.22
C ASP A 154 14.33 -11.30 3.36
N ILE A 155 13.04 -11.65 3.54
CA ILE A 155 11.99 -10.68 3.78
C ILE A 155 11.98 -10.34 5.27
N ASP A 156 12.26 -9.07 5.58
CA ASP A 156 12.33 -8.58 6.95
C ASP A 156 11.00 -8.73 7.70
N GLU A 157 11.07 -9.00 9.01
CA GLU A 157 9.90 -9.24 9.87
C GLU A 157 8.94 -8.04 9.86
N SER A 158 9.48 -6.82 9.74
CA SER A 158 8.68 -5.59 9.63
C SER A 158 7.81 -5.57 8.36
N GLN A 159 8.28 -6.15 7.25
CA GLN A 159 7.53 -6.25 6.00
C GLN A 159 6.38 -7.26 6.12
N TRP A 160 6.63 -8.40 6.78
CA TRP A 160 5.57 -9.37 7.09
C TRP A 160 4.51 -8.78 8.00
N LYS A 161 4.91 -8.04 9.05
CA LYS A 161 3.99 -7.31 9.93
C LYS A 161 3.16 -6.28 9.15
N LEU A 162 3.77 -5.55 8.22
CA LEU A 162 3.05 -4.63 7.34
C LEU A 162 2.00 -5.33 6.49
N LEU A 163 2.35 -6.45 5.84
CA LEU A 163 1.38 -7.23 5.05
C LEU A 163 0.20 -7.70 5.91
N LYS A 164 0.46 -8.22 7.11
CA LYS A 164 -0.57 -8.65 8.06
C LYS A 164 -1.53 -7.54 8.47
N ILE A 165 -1.08 -6.28 8.53
CA ILE A 165 -1.92 -5.13 8.88
C ILE A 165 -2.66 -4.58 7.66
N VAL A 166 -1.96 -4.43 6.53
CA VAL A 166 -2.51 -3.73 5.35
C VAL A 166 -3.51 -4.60 4.60
N LEU A 167 -3.31 -5.91 4.51
CA LEU A 167 -4.21 -6.80 3.76
C LEU A 167 -5.65 -6.79 4.30
N PRO A 168 -5.91 -7.02 5.61
CA PRO A 168 -7.27 -6.95 6.15
C PRO A 168 -7.88 -5.55 6.01
N LYS A 169 -7.09 -4.50 6.26
CA LYS A 169 -7.54 -3.11 6.14
C LYS A 169 -7.93 -2.76 4.71
N TYR A 170 -7.13 -3.16 3.73
CA TYR A 170 -7.43 -2.98 2.31
C TYR A 170 -8.71 -3.74 1.93
N LEU A 171 -8.83 -5.00 2.36
CA LEU A 171 -9.99 -5.84 2.04
C LEU A 171 -11.30 -5.24 2.56
N GLN A 172 -11.30 -4.65 3.76
CA GLN A 172 -12.45 -3.94 4.32
C GLN A 172 -12.87 -2.74 3.45
N VAL A 173 -11.91 -1.89 3.07
CA VAL A 173 -12.17 -0.70 2.24
C VAL A 173 -12.57 -1.09 0.82
N GLN A 174 -11.96 -2.13 0.27
CA GLN A 174 -12.30 -2.70 -1.05
C GLN A 174 -13.76 -3.16 -1.12
N ARG A 175 -14.21 -3.93 -0.12
CA ARG A 175 -15.59 -4.47 -0.07
C ARG A 175 -16.65 -3.39 0.05
N SER A 176 -16.34 -2.30 0.73
CA SER A 176 -17.25 -1.18 0.96
C SER A 176 -17.16 -0.09 -0.12
N HIS A 177 -16.26 -0.23 -1.10
CA HIS A 177 -16.09 0.78 -2.13
C HIS A 177 -17.34 0.86 -3.03
N PRO A 178 -17.89 2.06 -3.29
CA PRO A 178 -19.15 2.21 -4.05
C PRO A 178 -19.00 1.86 -5.53
N ASN A 179 -17.78 1.93 -6.07
CA ASN A 179 -17.50 1.61 -7.47
C ASN A 179 -16.68 0.31 -7.57
N GLN A 180 -17.35 -0.83 -7.67
CA GLN A 180 -16.69 -2.13 -7.80
C GLN A 180 -15.98 -2.33 -9.14
N LYS A 181 -16.40 -1.63 -10.20
CA LYS A 181 -15.67 -1.62 -11.48
C LYS A 181 -14.28 -1.01 -11.33
N LEU A 182 -14.16 0.11 -10.62
CA LEU A 182 -12.86 0.71 -10.32
C LEU A 182 -12.00 -0.24 -9.48
N VAL A 183 -12.60 -0.90 -8.48
CA VAL A 183 -11.91 -1.90 -7.66
C VAL A 183 -11.34 -3.01 -8.51
N PHE A 184 -12.17 -3.58 -9.39
CA PHE A 184 -11.76 -4.63 -10.32
C PHE A 184 -10.54 -4.19 -11.13
N GLN A 185 -10.65 -3.06 -11.85
CA GLN A 185 -9.59 -2.57 -12.73
C GLN A 185 -8.30 -2.32 -11.95
N ASN A 186 -8.40 -1.65 -10.82
CA ASN A 186 -7.25 -1.34 -10.00
C ASN A 186 -6.58 -2.61 -9.42
N THR A 187 -7.37 -3.62 -9.05
CA THR A 187 -6.86 -4.93 -8.61
C THR A 187 -6.19 -5.67 -9.76
N THR A 188 -6.79 -5.72 -10.95
CA THR A 188 -6.20 -6.39 -12.12
C THR A 188 -4.92 -5.72 -12.58
N ASP A 189 -4.91 -4.38 -12.61
CA ASP A 189 -3.81 -3.60 -13.18
C ASP A 189 -2.61 -3.52 -12.23
N LYS A 190 -2.84 -3.43 -10.91
CA LYS A 190 -1.77 -3.13 -9.94
C LYS A 190 -1.44 -4.26 -8.98
N LEU A 191 -2.39 -5.13 -8.66
CA LEU A 191 -2.25 -6.08 -7.54
C LEU A 191 -2.17 -7.54 -8.00
N LEU A 192 -2.82 -7.90 -9.10
CA LEU A 192 -2.98 -9.28 -9.55
C LEU A 192 -1.65 -10.05 -9.59
N ILE A 193 -0.69 -9.55 -10.37
CA ILE A 193 0.58 -10.26 -10.60
C ILE A 193 1.38 -10.44 -9.29
N GLN A 194 1.50 -9.38 -8.50
CA GLN A 194 2.30 -9.38 -7.28
C GLN A 194 1.65 -10.23 -6.17
N THR A 195 0.32 -10.27 -6.14
CA THR A 195 -0.42 -11.10 -5.19
C THR A 195 -0.30 -12.58 -5.51
N LEU A 196 -0.44 -12.95 -6.79
CA LEU A 196 -0.26 -14.34 -7.23
C LEU A 196 1.15 -14.84 -6.97
N LEU A 197 2.14 -13.97 -7.18
CA LEU A 197 3.54 -14.22 -6.85
C LEU A 197 3.74 -14.51 -5.36
N LEU A 198 3.26 -13.61 -4.50
CA LEU A 198 3.36 -13.76 -3.06
C LEU A 198 2.67 -15.04 -2.59
N TRP A 199 1.43 -15.26 -3.04
CA TRP A 199 0.68 -16.47 -2.71
C TRP A 199 1.47 -17.72 -3.08
N ASN A 200 2.01 -17.79 -4.30
CA ASN A 200 2.79 -18.95 -4.72
C ASN A 200 4.05 -19.18 -3.87
N ARG A 201 4.82 -18.13 -3.57
CA ARG A 201 6.05 -18.25 -2.77
C ARG A 201 5.76 -18.71 -1.35
N THR A 202 4.63 -18.28 -0.78
CA THR A 202 4.23 -18.57 0.60
C THR A 202 3.52 -19.91 0.78
N ARG A 203 3.22 -20.65 -0.28
CA ARG A 203 2.57 -21.97 -0.18
C ARG A 203 3.42 -22.93 0.62
N LYS A 204 2.80 -23.64 1.56
CA LYS A 204 3.47 -24.62 2.43
C LYS A 204 4.63 -24.05 3.24
N THR A 205 4.61 -22.74 3.53
CA THR A 205 5.58 -22.10 4.43
C THR A 205 4.87 -21.56 5.68
N SER A 206 5.63 -21.04 6.64
CA SER A 206 5.08 -20.38 7.83
C SER A 206 4.28 -19.10 7.53
N TYR A 207 4.29 -18.64 6.27
CA TYR A 207 3.64 -17.41 5.81
C TYR A 207 2.45 -17.67 4.87
N GLU A 208 1.99 -18.93 4.78
CA GLU A 208 0.87 -19.34 3.92
C GLU A 208 -0.42 -18.55 4.24
N ASP A 209 -0.63 -18.19 5.51
CA ASP A 209 -1.74 -17.34 5.97
C ASP A 209 -1.75 -15.97 5.29
N ILE A 210 -0.59 -15.33 5.15
CA ILE A 210 -0.42 -14.03 4.48
C ILE A 210 -0.69 -14.18 2.99
N GLY A 211 -0.17 -15.24 2.37
CA GLY A 211 -0.41 -15.57 0.96
C GLY A 211 -1.90 -15.73 0.67
N ASP A 212 -2.61 -16.48 1.50
CA ASP A 212 -4.04 -16.72 1.37
C ASP A 212 -4.86 -15.45 1.59
N GLU A 213 -4.48 -14.61 2.55
CA GLU A 213 -5.12 -13.30 2.77
C GLU A 213 -4.91 -12.37 1.56
N ALA A 214 -3.73 -12.38 0.96
CA ALA A 214 -3.48 -11.69 -0.30
C ALA A 214 -4.36 -12.25 -1.43
N LEU A 215 -4.47 -13.56 -1.56
CA LEU A 215 -5.36 -14.17 -2.56
C LEU A 215 -6.83 -13.80 -2.36
N LYS A 216 -7.29 -13.62 -1.11
CA LYS A 216 -8.66 -13.13 -0.82
C LYS A 216 -8.93 -11.74 -1.40
N VAL A 217 -7.93 -10.86 -1.43
CA VAL A 217 -8.04 -9.53 -2.07
C VAL A 217 -8.42 -9.67 -3.55
N ILE A 218 -7.70 -10.52 -4.28
CA ILE A 218 -7.96 -10.78 -5.71
C ILE A 218 -9.33 -11.42 -5.91
N LYS A 219 -9.63 -12.49 -5.15
CA LYS A 219 -10.91 -13.21 -5.27
C LYS A 219 -12.10 -12.29 -5.01
N THR A 220 -12.00 -11.41 -4.01
CA THR A 220 -13.09 -10.51 -3.63
C THR A 220 -13.33 -9.41 -4.69
N ALA A 221 -12.28 -8.93 -5.35
CA ALA A 221 -12.41 -7.93 -6.42
C ALA A 221 -12.97 -8.55 -7.70
N ILE A 222 -12.34 -9.64 -8.15
CA ILE A 222 -12.63 -10.24 -9.44
C ILE A 222 -14.01 -10.91 -9.41
N PHE A 223 -14.33 -11.65 -8.35
CA PHE A 223 -15.60 -12.39 -8.23
C PHE A 223 -16.67 -11.63 -7.46
N ASN A 224 -16.62 -10.30 -7.49
CA ASN A 224 -17.70 -9.50 -6.95
C ASN A 224 -19.00 -9.78 -7.74
N LYS A 225 -20.13 -9.87 -7.04
CA LYS A 225 -21.46 -10.08 -7.62
C LYS A 225 -21.82 -9.03 -8.67
N ASP A 226 -21.28 -7.81 -8.55
CA ASP A 226 -21.52 -6.70 -9.46
C ASP A 226 -20.92 -6.94 -10.86
N HIS A 227 -20.08 -7.97 -11.04
CA HIS A 227 -19.47 -8.32 -12.33
C HIS A 227 -20.13 -9.52 -13.01
N VAL A 228 -21.12 -10.17 -12.39
CA VAL A 228 -21.74 -11.40 -12.91
C VAL A 228 -22.34 -11.18 -14.31
N SER A 229 -23.10 -10.10 -14.51
CA SER A 229 -23.68 -9.76 -15.81
C SER A 229 -22.59 -9.51 -16.87
N SER A 230 -21.53 -8.78 -16.52
CA SER A 230 -20.38 -8.54 -17.39
C SER A 230 -19.69 -9.84 -17.81
N TYR A 231 -19.56 -10.81 -16.90
CA TYR A 231 -19.04 -12.14 -17.23
C TYR A 231 -19.98 -12.92 -18.14
N SER A 232 -21.28 -12.88 -17.90
CA SER A 232 -22.27 -13.55 -18.76
C SER A 232 -22.20 -13.05 -20.20
N VAL A 233 -22.13 -11.72 -20.40
CA VAL A 233 -21.98 -11.12 -21.73
C VAL A 233 -20.68 -11.56 -22.40
N PHE A 234 -19.56 -11.55 -21.67
CA PHE A 234 -18.27 -12.01 -22.20
C PHE A 234 -18.26 -13.49 -22.59
N LEU A 235 -18.88 -14.36 -21.79
CA LEU A 235 -18.98 -15.78 -22.11
C LEU A 235 -19.90 -16.04 -23.30
N GLN A 236 -20.95 -15.23 -23.48
CA GLN A 236 -21.82 -15.29 -24.66
C GLN A 236 -21.06 -14.85 -25.92
N SER A 237 -20.30 -13.76 -25.85
CA SER A 237 -19.53 -13.27 -27.01
C SER A 237 -18.44 -14.25 -27.47
N ILE A 238 -17.97 -15.15 -26.59
CA ILE A 238 -17.02 -16.22 -26.96
C ILE A 238 -17.75 -17.40 -27.62
N LYS A 239 -18.99 -17.70 -27.22
CA LYS A 239 -19.75 -18.86 -27.69
C LYS A 239 -20.54 -18.61 -28.97
N SER A 240 -20.92 -17.36 -29.22
CA SER A 240 -21.73 -16.97 -30.36
C SER A 240 -20.83 -16.57 -31.53
N ASP A 241 -20.84 -17.33 -32.63
CA ASP A 241 -20.25 -16.95 -33.93
C ASP A 241 -21.00 -15.79 -34.62
N ASN A 242 -22.06 -15.27 -33.98
CA ASN A 242 -22.95 -14.27 -34.55
C ASN A 242 -22.59 -12.85 -34.08
N ALA A 243 -22.37 -11.95 -35.03
CA ALA A 243 -21.90 -10.57 -34.86
C ALA A 243 -22.85 -9.61 -34.10
N ASP A 244 -24.06 -10.06 -33.72
CA ASP A 244 -25.10 -9.23 -33.08
C ASP A 244 -25.11 -9.27 -31.55
N THR A 245 -24.16 -9.96 -30.91
CA THR A 245 -24.08 -9.95 -29.43
C THR A 245 -23.45 -8.67 -28.90
N THR A 246 -24.10 -8.07 -27.91
CA THR A 246 -23.60 -6.94 -27.10
C THR A 246 -22.11 -7.09 -26.79
N GLN A 247 -21.29 -6.09 -27.15
CA GLN A 247 -19.84 -6.16 -26.92
C GLN A 247 -19.54 -6.35 -25.43
N PRO A 248 -18.59 -7.26 -25.10
CA PRO A 248 -18.22 -7.47 -23.71
C PRO A 248 -17.62 -6.20 -23.10
N PRO A 249 -17.80 -5.98 -21.79
CA PRO A 249 -17.15 -4.85 -21.14
C PRO A 249 -15.63 -4.95 -21.27
N LYS A 250 -15.02 -3.95 -21.89
CA LYS A 250 -13.58 -3.89 -22.19
C LYS A 250 -12.67 -4.21 -20.99
N TYR A 251 -13.10 -3.92 -19.76
CA TYR A 251 -12.32 -4.22 -18.56
C TYR A 251 -12.26 -5.72 -18.22
N ILE A 252 -13.31 -6.48 -18.53
CA ILE A 252 -13.32 -7.94 -18.40
C ILE A 252 -12.48 -8.56 -19.51
N GLU A 253 -12.64 -8.07 -20.74
CA GLU A 253 -11.84 -8.50 -21.89
C GLU A 253 -10.34 -8.25 -21.64
N ASN A 254 -9.97 -7.05 -21.20
CA ASN A 254 -8.59 -6.72 -20.83
C ASN A 254 -8.04 -7.65 -19.76
N PHE A 255 -8.85 -8.03 -18.76
CA PHE A 255 -8.43 -8.98 -17.73
C PHE A 255 -8.12 -10.35 -18.34
N PHE A 256 -9.01 -10.90 -19.17
CA PHE A 256 -8.78 -12.20 -19.80
C PHE A 256 -7.66 -12.16 -20.84
N THR A 257 -7.46 -11.06 -21.55
CA THR A 257 -6.30 -10.84 -22.44
C THR A 257 -5.01 -10.72 -21.65
N ALA A 258 -5.01 -10.03 -20.51
CA ALA A 258 -3.84 -9.93 -19.64
C ALA A 258 -3.48 -11.28 -19.03
N VAL A 259 -4.48 -12.06 -18.60
CA VAL A 259 -4.29 -13.44 -18.17
C VAL A 259 -3.69 -14.26 -19.31
N SER A 260 -4.33 -14.26 -20.49
CA SER A 260 -3.94 -15.06 -21.67
C SER A 260 -2.56 -14.71 -22.23
N SER A 261 -2.22 -13.42 -22.34
CA SER A 261 -0.89 -12.96 -22.78
C SER A 261 0.21 -13.30 -21.76
N GLY A 262 -0.14 -13.31 -20.47
CA GLY A 262 0.70 -13.89 -19.42
C GLY A 262 0.93 -15.39 -19.58
N LEU A 263 0.02 -16.12 -20.24
CA LEU A 263 0.18 -17.55 -20.58
C LEU A 263 1.07 -17.77 -21.82
N SER A 264 1.06 -16.84 -22.79
CA SER A 264 1.76 -17.00 -24.07
C SER A 264 3.22 -16.55 -24.06
N ASN A 265 3.62 -15.67 -23.14
CA ASN A 265 5.01 -15.24 -23.00
C ASN A 265 5.86 -16.31 -22.29
N LYS A 266 6.41 -17.24 -23.07
CA LYS A 266 7.58 -18.04 -22.67
C LYS A 266 8.83 -17.15 -22.68
N THR A 267 9.18 -16.49 -21.58
CA THR A 267 10.58 -16.02 -21.40
C THR A 267 10.94 -15.77 -19.93
N SER A 268 11.84 -16.64 -19.46
CA SER A 268 13.16 -16.32 -18.92
C SER A 268 13.33 -15.55 -17.59
N GLN A 269 14.09 -16.21 -16.71
CA GLN A 269 14.89 -15.74 -15.56
C GLN A 269 14.33 -15.76 -14.13
N THR A 270 13.04 -15.97 -13.89
CA THR A 270 12.58 -16.46 -12.58
C THR A 270 11.43 -17.44 -12.80
N GLY A 271 11.45 -18.63 -12.18
CA GLY A 271 10.53 -19.77 -12.41
C GLY A 271 9.04 -19.55 -12.04
N VAL A 272 8.57 -18.33 -12.17
CA VAL A 272 7.26 -17.78 -11.83
C VAL A 272 6.12 -17.96 -12.86
N PRO A 273 6.36 -18.19 -14.18
CA PRO A 273 5.27 -18.24 -15.17
C PRO A 273 4.26 -19.39 -14.98
N LEU A 274 4.71 -20.59 -14.56
CA LEU A 274 3.86 -21.78 -14.49
C LEU A 274 2.85 -21.76 -13.34
N GLU A 275 3.19 -21.14 -12.21
CA GLU A 275 2.28 -21.06 -11.04
C GLU A 275 1.28 -19.90 -11.17
N ARG A 276 1.67 -18.81 -11.87
CA ARG A 276 0.72 -17.78 -12.34
C ARG A 276 -0.33 -18.41 -13.28
N LEU A 277 0.12 -19.32 -14.16
CA LEU A 277 -0.70 -20.15 -15.04
C LEU A 277 -1.72 -20.98 -14.24
N ARG A 278 -1.24 -21.74 -13.24
CA ARG A 278 -2.07 -22.65 -12.44
C ARG A 278 -3.11 -21.91 -11.62
N THR A 279 -2.77 -20.75 -11.07
CA THR A 279 -3.70 -19.94 -10.27
C THR A 279 -4.76 -19.26 -11.13
N ALA A 280 -4.38 -18.73 -12.28
CA ALA A 280 -5.32 -18.15 -13.24
C ALA A 280 -6.28 -19.23 -13.80
N ILE A 281 -5.77 -20.43 -14.07
CA ILE A 281 -6.58 -21.61 -14.46
C ILE A 281 -7.50 -22.04 -13.32
N GLN A 282 -7.05 -22.06 -12.06
CA GLN A 282 -7.92 -22.35 -10.91
C GLN A 282 -8.99 -21.27 -10.69
N ILE A 283 -8.67 -20.00 -10.94
CA ILE A 283 -9.62 -18.88 -10.94
C ILE A 283 -10.65 -19.07 -12.05
N TYR A 284 -10.22 -19.44 -13.26
CA TYR A 284 -11.10 -19.75 -14.39
C TYR A 284 -12.02 -20.95 -14.08
N ILE A 285 -11.47 -22.08 -13.62
CA ILE A 285 -12.23 -23.29 -13.25
C ILE A 285 -13.21 -22.98 -12.11
N TYR A 286 -12.80 -22.16 -11.14
CA TYR A 286 -13.68 -21.71 -10.07
C TYR A 286 -14.83 -20.83 -10.59
N MET A 287 -14.55 -19.89 -11.51
CA MET A 287 -15.59 -19.08 -12.17
C MET A 287 -16.59 -19.95 -12.92
N GLU A 288 -16.09 -20.89 -13.71
CA GLU A 288 -16.93 -21.78 -14.52
C GLU A 288 -17.86 -22.62 -13.64
N ASN A 289 -17.35 -23.17 -12.55
CA ASN A 289 -18.14 -23.98 -11.61
C ASN A 289 -19.13 -23.16 -10.78
N LYS A 290 -18.78 -21.92 -10.41
CA LYS A 290 -19.68 -21.04 -9.64
C LYS A 290 -20.81 -20.51 -10.49
N ILE A 291 -20.53 -20.09 -11.74
CA ILE A 291 -21.54 -19.63 -12.70
C ILE A 291 -22.54 -20.76 -12.99
N LYS A 292 -22.08 -22.00 -13.22
CA LYS A 292 -22.94 -23.18 -13.41
C LYS A 292 -23.86 -23.48 -12.21
N LYS A 293 -23.41 -23.20 -10.99
CA LYS A 293 -24.24 -23.39 -9.78
C LYS A 293 -25.29 -22.30 -9.61
N THR A 294 -24.98 -21.06 -9.97
CA THR A 294 -25.95 -19.94 -9.92
C THR A 294 -26.96 -19.96 -11.06
N SER A 295 -26.65 -20.58 -12.20
CA SER A 295 -27.60 -20.75 -13.31
C SER A 295 -28.56 -21.93 -13.15
N ASN A 296 -28.30 -22.83 -12.19
CA ASN A 296 -29.07 -24.07 -11.98
C ASN A 296 -29.95 -24.03 -10.72
N ASN A 297 -30.05 -22.89 -10.02
CA ASN A 297 -31.03 -22.69 -8.97
C ASN A 297 -32.09 -21.70 -9.49
N PRO A 298 -33.31 -22.17 -9.85
CA PRO A 298 -34.44 -21.29 -10.11
C PRO A 298 -34.87 -20.51 -8.86
#